data_AF-A0A497BKK0-F1
#
_entry.id   AF-A0A497BKK0-F1
#
_cell.length_a   1.000
_cell.length_b   1.000
_cell.length_c   1.000
_cell.angle_alpha   90.00
_cell.angle_beta   90.00
_cell.angle_gamma   90.00
#
_symmetry.space_group_name_H-M   'P 1'
#
loop_
_entity.id
_entity.type
_entity.pdbx_description
1 polymer ?
#
loop_
_entity_poly.entity_id
_entity_poly.type
_entity_poly.pdbx_seq_one_letter_code
_entity_poly.pdbx_strand_id
1 'polypeptide(L)'
;MDTKKRSWAKSIVWRLIGIVLLGLISYLITGDLTEMTLITVLFHSIRLVLYYYHERAWERIAWGRVKHPLAEIPVKQSLTPEDMEAIVERLRELGYVE
;
A
#
# COMPACT_ATOMS: atom_id res chain seq x y z
N MET A 1 -1.15 -12.49 12.93
CA MET A 1 -0.40 -11.75 11.90
C MET A 1 -0.44 -12.55 10.61
N ASP A 2 -0.84 -11.94 9.50
CA ASP A 2 -0.89 -12.64 8.20
C ASP A 2 0.52 -13.05 7.77
N THR A 3 0.74 -14.31 7.38
CA THR A 3 2.08 -14.71 6.92
C THR A 3 2.33 -14.12 5.54
N LYS A 4 3.60 -13.76 5.24
CA LYS A 4 3.99 -13.22 3.92
C LYS A 4 3.43 -14.09 2.78
N LYS A 5 3.50 -15.42 2.93
CA LYS A 5 2.96 -16.40 1.97
C LYS A 5 1.45 -16.28 1.77
N ARG A 6 0.66 -16.12 2.84
CA ARG A 6 -0.80 -15.96 2.75
C ARG A 6 -1.19 -14.64 2.09
N SER A 7 -0.48 -13.55 2.38
CA SER A 7 -0.72 -12.26 1.73
C SER A 7 -0.44 -12.31 0.23
N TRP A 8 0.66 -12.95 -0.19
CA TRP A 8 0.95 -13.18 -1.60
C TRP A 8 -0.12 -14.03 -2.29
N ALA A 9 -0.52 -15.15 -1.67
CA ALA A 9 -1.57 -16.01 -2.22
C ALA A 9 -2.89 -15.26 -2.43
N LYS A 10 -3.36 -14.50 -1.43
CA LYS A 10 -4.56 -13.65 -1.55
C LYS A 10 -4.42 -12.63 -2.68
N SER A 11 -3.26 -12.01 -2.80
CA SER A 11 -2.99 -11.00 -3.82
C SER A 11 -3.03 -11.57 -5.25
N ILE A 12 -2.53 -12.80 -5.44
CA ILE A 12 -2.58 -13.51 -6.72
C ILE A 12 -4.02 -13.92 -7.03
N VAL A 13 -4.72 -14.54 -6.07
CA VAL A 13 -6.12 -14.97 -6.20
C VAL A 13 -7.01 -13.79 -6.61
N TRP A 14 -6.87 -12.65 -5.92
CA TRP A 14 -7.65 -11.46 -6.22
C TRP A 14 -7.37 -10.90 -7.62
N ARG A 15 -6.11 -10.91 -8.08
CA ARG A 15 -5.76 -10.48 -9.44
C ARG A 15 -6.33 -11.40 -10.51
N LEU A 16 -6.25 -12.72 -10.30
CA LEU A 16 -6.81 -13.70 -11.24
C LEU A 16 -8.33 -13.54 -11.37
N ILE A 17 -9.04 -13.36 -10.26
CA ILE A 17 -10.48 -13.06 -10.28
C ILE A 17 -10.76 -11.81 -11.12
N GLY A 18 -10.00 -10.72 -10.91
CA GLY A 18 -10.17 -9.48 -11.67
C GLY A 18 -9.92 -9.65 -13.18
N ILE A 19 -8.87 -10.38 -13.56
CA ILE A 19 -8.54 -10.66 -14.98
C ILE A 19 -9.66 -11.48 -15.62
N VAL A 20 -10.11 -12.55 -14.96
CA VAL A 20 -11.18 -13.41 -15.47
C VAL A 20 -12.49 -12.64 -15.60
N LEU A 21 -12.84 -11.83 -14.60
CA LEU A 21 -14.08 -11.07 -14.61
C LEU A 21 -14.09 -10.00 -15.71
N LEU A 22 -12.99 -9.26 -15.87
CA LEU A 22 -12.88 -8.30 -16.96
C LEU A 22 -12.92 -8.99 -18.33
N GLY A 23 -12.16 -10.07 -18.50
CA GLY A 23 -12.17 -10.85 -19.74
C GLY A 23 -13.57 -11.37 -20.06
N LEU A 24 -14.28 -11.94 -19.08
CA LEU A 24 -15.64 -12.43 -19.28
C LEU A 24 -16.59 -11.31 -19.70
N ILE A 25 -16.57 -10.17 -19.00
CA ILE A 25 -17.42 -9.02 -19.34
C ILE A 25 -17.08 -8.50 -20.73
N SER A 26 -15.79 -8.33 -21.05
CA SER A 26 -15.36 -7.88 -22.37
C SER A 26 -15.82 -8.83 -23.47
N TYR A 27 -15.65 -10.13 -23.30
CA TYR A 27 -16.12 -11.13 -24.27
C TYR A 27 -17.64 -11.14 -24.43
N LEU A 28 -18.39 -11.01 -23.34
CA LEU A 28 -19.86 -10.94 -23.39
C LEU A 28 -20.36 -9.71 -24.16
N ILE A 29 -19.59 -8.62 -24.16
CA ILE A 29 -19.93 -7.39 -24.86
C ILE A 29 -19.48 -7.45 -26.33
N THR A 30 -18.26 -7.91 -26.60
CA THR A 30 -17.67 -7.88 -27.95
C THR A 30 -18.03 -9.10 -28.79
N GLY A 31 -18.25 -10.25 -28.16
CA GLY A 31 -18.38 -11.56 -28.82
C GLY A 31 -17.08 -12.07 -29.45
N ASP A 32 -15.98 -11.32 -29.33
CA ASP A 32 -14.69 -11.59 -29.99
C ASP A 32 -13.55 -11.81 -28.99
N LEU A 33 -12.81 -12.90 -29.18
CA LEU A 33 -11.71 -13.29 -28.29
C LEU A 33 -10.46 -12.40 -28.44
N THR A 34 -10.23 -11.85 -29.63
CA THR A 34 -9.10 -10.96 -29.90
C THR A 34 -9.30 -9.63 -29.18
N GLU A 35 -10.48 -9.03 -29.34
CA GLU A 35 -10.86 -7.80 -28.64
C GLU A 35 -10.88 -7.98 -27.12
N MET A 36 -11.46 -9.08 -26.63
CA MET A 36 -11.43 -9.43 -25.20
C MET A 36 -10.00 -9.43 -24.64
N THR A 37 -9.09 -10.12 -25.34
CA THR A 37 -7.70 -10.25 -24.91
C THR A 37 -7.00 -8.89 -24.93
N LEU A 38 -7.21 -8.12 -26.00
CA LEU A 38 -6.63 -6.78 -26.14
C LEU A 38 -7.09 -5.84 -25.03
N ILE A 39 -8.40 -5.78 -24.76
CA ILE A 39 -8.98 -4.97 -23.68
C ILE A 39 -8.39 -5.39 -22.34
N THR A 40 -8.38 -6.69 -22.05
CA THR A 40 -7.92 -7.21 -20.76
C THR A 40 -6.44 -6.89 -20.53
N VAL A 41 -5.57 -7.14 -21.51
CA VAL A 41 -4.13 -6.89 -21.40
C VAL A 41 -3.83 -5.39 -21.28
N LEU A 42 -4.45 -4.57 -22.13
CA LEU A 42 -4.24 -3.12 -22.11
C LEU A 42 -4.71 -2.52 -20.78
N PHE A 43 -5.90 -2.89 -20.31
CA PHE A 43 -6.42 -2.39 -19.04
C PHE A 43 -5.48 -2.65 -17.87
N HIS A 44 -4.98 -3.89 -17.74
CA HIS A 44 -4.08 -4.25 -16.65
C HIS A 44 -2.71 -3.57 -16.77
N SER A 45 -2.19 -3.43 -18.00
CA SER A 45 -0.91 -2.74 -18.25
C SER A 45 -1.00 -1.25 -17.94
N ILE A 46 -2.04 -0.58 -18.44
CA ILE A 46 -2.30 0.84 -18.18
C ILE A 46 -2.51 1.08 -16.68
N ARG A 47 -3.31 0.22 -16.02
CA ARG A 47 -3.55 0.32 -14.58
C ARG A 47 -2.26 0.24 -13.78
N LEU A 48 -1.32 -0.65 -14.14
CA LEU A 48 -0.03 -0.75 -13.48
C LEU A 48 0.75 0.57 -13.58
N VAL A 49 0.85 1.12 -14.80
CA VAL A 49 1.56 2.39 -15.06
C VAL A 49 0.90 3.55 -14.32
N LEU A 50 -0.43 3.68 -14.44
CA LEU A 50 -1.19 4.71 -13.75
C LEU A 50 -1.07 4.61 -12.24
N TYR A 51 -1.12 3.40 -11.67
CA TYR A 51 -0.98 3.21 -10.23
C TYR A 51 0.38 3.67 -9.73
N TYR A 52 1.47 3.36 -10.46
CA TYR A 52 2.80 3.84 -10.09
C TYR A 52 2.89 5.38 -10.05
N TYR A 53 2.39 6.04 -11.10
CA TYR A 53 2.41 7.51 -11.15
C TYR A 53 1.44 8.14 -10.15
N HIS A 54 0.29 7.50 -9.91
CA HIS A 54 -0.66 7.89 -8.87
C HIS A 54 0.02 7.90 -7.50
N GLU A 55 0.66 6.79 -7.10
CA GLU A 55 1.37 6.71 -5.81
C GLU A 55 2.46 7.78 -5.71
N ARG A 56 3.25 7.98 -6.77
CA ARG A 56 4.30 9.00 -6.77
C ARG A 56 3.75 10.43 -6.65
N ALA A 57 2.62 10.71 -7.29
CA ALA A 57 1.95 11.99 -7.15
C ALA A 57 1.35 12.15 -5.75
N TRP A 58 0.73 11.09 -5.22
CA TRP A 58 0.10 11.06 -3.91
C TRP A 58 1.09 11.24 -2.76
N GLU A 59 2.31 10.71 -2.88
CA GLU A 59 3.40 10.94 -1.92
C GLU A 59 3.76 12.41 -1.73
N ARG A 60 3.43 13.30 -2.68
CA ARG A 60 3.68 14.74 -2.56
C ARG A 60 2.54 15.47 -1.86
N ILE A 61 1.41 14.81 -1.66
CA ILE A 61 0.22 15.38 -1.03
C ILE A 61 0.27 15.06 0.47
N ALA A 62 0.24 16.11 1.30
CA ALA A 62 0.27 15.97 2.76
C ALA A 62 -1.10 15.63 3.39
N TRP A 63 -2.16 15.60 2.58
CA TRP A 63 -3.52 15.33 3.03
C TRP A 63 -3.63 13.97 3.75
N GLY A 64 -4.30 13.96 4.90
CA GLY A 64 -4.50 12.75 5.72
C GLY A 64 -3.28 12.25 6.49
N ARG A 65 -2.11 12.92 6.39
CA ARG A 65 -0.95 12.57 7.22
C ARG A 65 -1.14 13.08 8.65
N VAL A 66 -1.30 12.16 9.60
CA VAL A 66 -1.23 12.47 11.03
C VAL A 66 0.25 12.64 11.37
N LYS A 67 0.66 13.87 11.67
CA LYS A 67 1.99 14.11 12.23
C LYS A 67 1.99 13.56 13.65
N HIS A 68 2.97 12.70 13.96
CA HIS A 68 3.20 12.28 15.34
C HIS A 68 3.50 13.52 16.19
N PRO A 69 2.97 13.67 17.42
CA PRO A 69 3.23 14.84 18.26
C PRO A 69 4.73 15.12 18.46
N LEU A 70 5.55 14.07 18.55
CA LEU A 70 7.01 14.19 18.69
C LEU A 70 7.74 14.51 17.38
N ALA A 71 7.07 14.54 16.22
CA ALA A 71 7.70 14.86 14.94
C ALA A 71 8.16 16.32 14.83
N GLU A 72 7.68 17.20 15.72
CA GLU A 72 8.09 18.61 15.78
C GLU A 72 9.41 18.81 16.52
N ILE A 73 9.84 17.82 17.32
CA ILE A 73 11.08 17.91 18.09
C ILE A 73 12.28 17.73 17.13
N PRO A 74 13.18 18.72 16.99
CA PRO A 74 14.31 18.62 16.10
C PRO A 74 15.35 17.65 16.66
N VAL A 75 15.47 16.48 16.04
CA VAL A 75 16.44 15.45 16.40
C VAL A 75 17.70 15.60 15.54
N LYS A 76 18.86 15.84 16.16
CA LYS A 76 20.15 16.01 15.44
C LYS A 76 20.79 14.70 15.02
N GLN A 77 20.54 13.62 15.76
CA GLN A 77 21.12 12.30 15.56
C GLN A 77 20.09 11.23 15.90
N SER A 78 20.16 10.06 15.26
CA SER A 78 19.30 8.94 15.62
C SER A 78 19.50 8.55 17.09
N LEU A 79 18.41 8.22 17.77
CA LEU A 79 18.43 7.74 19.16
C LEU A 79 19.22 6.44 19.27
N THR A 80 20.08 6.33 20.27
CA THR A 80 20.73 5.05 20.59
C THR A 80 19.77 4.13 21.35
N PRO A 81 20.06 2.83 21.47
CA PRO A 81 19.26 1.92 22.28
C PRO A 81 19.09 2.41 23.73
N GLU A 82 20.14 2.99 24.31
CA GLU A 82 20.12 3.56 25.66
C GLU A 82 19.20 4.79 25.76
N ASP A 83 19.22 5.67 24.75
CA ASP A 83 18.30 6.82 24.69
C ASP A 83 16.83 6.36 24.62
N MET A 84 16.56 5.27 23.89
CA MET A 84 15.22 4.69 23.78
C MET A 84 14.73 4.13 25.12
N GLU A 85 15.59 3.43 25.86
CA GLU A 85 15.28 2.95 27.21
C GLU A 85 14.99 4.10 28.17
N ALA A 86 15.81 5.15 28.13
CA ALA A 86 15.60 6.35 28.94
C ALA A 86 14.26 7.04 28.61
N ILE A 87 13.90 7.15 27.33
CA ILE A 87 12.61 7.71 26.90
C ILE A 87 11.45 6.86 27.41
N VAL A 88 11.53 5.53 27.28
CA VAL A 88 10.48 4.62 27.76
C VAL A 88 10.27 4.77 29.26
N GLU A 89 11.35 4.86 30.03
CA GLU A 89 11.26 5.05 31.48
C GLU A 89 10.61 6.40 31.83
N ARG A 90 10.98 7.48 31.12
CA ARG A 90 10.30 8.79 31.29
C ARG A 90 8.82 8.74 30.94
N LEU A 91 8.45 8.02 29.89
CA LEU A 91 7.05 7.85 29.51
C LEU A 91 6.29 7.01 30.55
N ARG A 92 6.94 6.04 31.18
CA ARG A 92 6.39 5.26 32.30
C ARG A 92 6.17 6.12 33.54
N GLU A 93 7.15 6.95 33.92
CA GLU A 93 7.01 7.91 35.02
C GLU A 93 5.84 8.88 34.80
N LEU A 94 5.63 9.31 33.56
CA LEU A 94 4.54 10.19 33.15
C LEU A 94 3.18 9.46 32.98
N GLY A 95 3.14 8.13 33.16
CA GLY A 95 1.92 7.32 33.05
C GLY A 95 1.44 7.07 31.62
N TYR A 96 2.29 7.27 30.61
CA TYR A 96 1.96 6.99 29.20
C TYR A 96 2.25 5.54 28.79
N VAL A 97 3.05 4.81 29.57
CA VAL A 97 3.48 3.43 29.30
C VAL A 97 3.39 2.63 30.60
N GLU A 98 2.91 1.39 30.52
CA GLU A 98 2.84 0.44 31.64
C GLU A 98 4.22 -0.20 31.98
#